data_AF-A0A7W0XZA0-F1
#
_entry.id   AF-A0A7W0XZA0-F1
#
_cell.length_a   1.000
_cell.length_b   1.000
_cell.length_c   1.000
_cell.angle_alpha   90.00
_cell.angle_beta   90.00
_cell.angle_gamma   90.00
#
_symmetry.space_group_name_H-M   'P 1'
#
loop_
_entity.id
_entity.type
_entity.pdbx_description
1 polymer ?
#
loop_
_entity_poly.entity_id
_entity_poly.type
_entity_poly.pdbx_seq_one_letter_code
_entity_poly.pdbx_strand_id
1 'polypeptide(L)'
;FDLGADLSNPLAANPEFVPLRVTQDYIDRLEGWCDHFGDPLPKLRSFILPGGTPAAAYLHIARTVTRRAERSAWQAVGIYGTDEAGPASSGGLSLLAIRYLNRLSDLLFILTRVVNGTSSEVLWTPGGERPRPDKKTPTADHPADEDRLR
;
A
#
# COMPACT_ATOMS: atom_id res chain seq x y z
N PHE A 1 -12.71 -15.09 -1.81
CA PHE A 1 -14.08 -15.16 -1.24
C PHE A 1 -14.03 -15.43 0.25
N ASP A 2 -13.18 -16.33 0.73
CA ASP A 2 -12.97 -16.63 2.16
C ASP A 2 -12.72 -15.37 3.00
N LEU A 3 -11.88 -14.46 2.51
CA LEU A 3 -11.68 -13.14 3.12
C LEU A 3 -12.99 -12.37 3.34
N GLY A 4 -13.90 -12.39 2.37
CA GLY A 4 -15.20 -11.73 2.50
C GLY A 4 -16.09 -12.40 3.54
N ALA A 5 -16.09 -13.75 3.58
CA ALA A 5 -16.80 -14.51 4.60
C ALA A 5 -16.27 -14.17 6.01
N ASP A 6 -14.94 -14.12 6.18
CA ASP A 6 -14.27 -13.73 7.42
C ASP A 6 -14.67 -12.31 7.86
N LEU A 7 -14.54 -11.32 6.97
CA LEU A 7 -14.86 -9.92 7.26
C LEU A 7 -16.33 -9.68 7.59
N SER A 8 -17.24 -10.50 7.07
CA SER A 8 -18.69 -10.40 7.34
C SER A 8 -19.14 -11.11 8.61
N ASN A 9 -18.28 -11.91 9.24
CA ASN A 9 -18.63 -12.72 10.39
C ASN A 9 -17.85 -12.25 11.63
N PRO A 10 -18.48 -11.63 12.64
CA PRO A 10 -17.77 -11.16 13.84
C PRO A 10 -16.97 -12.26 14.55
N LEU A 11 -15.85 -11.91 15.19
CA LEU A 11 -15.09 -12.83 16.02
C LEU A 11 -15.91 -13.27 17.23
N ALA A 12 -15.85 -14.54 17.60
CA ALA A 12 -16.57 -15.10 18.74
C ALA A 12 -15.78 -16.25 19.37
N ALA A 13 -15.74 -16.30 20.71
CA ALA A 13 -14.98 -17.29 21.47
C ALA A 13 -15.52 -18.72 21.30
N ASN A 14 -16.84 -18.87 21.20
CA ASN A 14 -17.51 -20.17 21.08
C ASN A 14 -18.63 -20.10 20.03
N PRO A 15 -18.29 -20.08 18.73
CA PRO A 15 -19.28 -20.03 17.67
C PRO A 15 -20.02 -21.37 17.54
N GLU A 16 -21.31 -21.33 17.19
CA GLU A 16 -22.13 -22.54 16.99
C GLU A 16 -21.59 -23.43 15.86
N PHE A 17 -20.98 -22.83 14.84
CA PHE A 17 -20.33 -23.51 13.72
C PHE A 17 -18.94 -22.93 13.49
N VAL A 18 -18.01 -23.77 13.04
CA VAL A 18 -16.64 -23.33 12.70
C VAL A 18 -16.73 -22.35 11.52
N PRO A 19 -16.40 -21.06 11.73
CA PRO A 19 -16.51 -20.07 10.68
C PRO A 19 -15.36 -20.21 9.67
N LEU A 20 -15.63 -19.89 8.40
CA LEU A 20 -14.57 -19.75 7.40
C LEU A 20 -13.75 -18.49 7.70
N ARG A 21 -12.45 -18.66 7.95
CA ARG A 21 -11.52 -17.59 8.32
C ARG A 21 -10.29 -17.61 7.44
N VAL A 22 -9.69 -16.43 7.25
CA VAL A 22 -8.33 -16.33 6.73
C VAL A 22 -7.37 -16.84 7.80
N THR A 23 -6.55 -17.82 7.45
CA THR A 23 -5.53 -18.39 8.34
C THR A 23 -4.14 -17.84 8.01
N GLN A 24 -3.17 -18.13 8.88
CA GLN A 24 -1.78 -17.74 8.65
C GLN A 24 -1.20 -18.35 7.36
N ASP A 25 -1.57 -19.59 7.02
CA ASP A 25 -1.14 -20.26 5.78
C ASP A 25 -1.49 -19.48 4.50
N TYR A 26 -2.57 -18.68 4.51
CA TYR A 26 -2.94 -17.84 3.37
C TYR A 26 -1.92 -16.71 3.17
N ILE A 27 -1.45 -16.14 4.27
CA ILE A 27 -0.45 -15.07 4.28
C ILE A 27 0.91 -15.64 3.90
N ASP A 28 1.31 -16.76 4.51
CA ASP A 28 2.59 -17.42 4.23
C ASP A 28 2.71 -17.82 2.76
N ARG A 29 1.60 -18.27 2.15
CA ARG A 29 1.54 -18.55 0.72
C ARG A 29 1.75 -17.30 -0.14
N LEU A 30 1.15 -16.16 0.24
CA LEU A 30 1.36 -14.89 -0.47
C LEU A 30 2.81 -14.42 -0.34
N GLU A 31 3.41 -14.55 0.85
CA GLU A 31 4.81 -14.22 1.11
C GLU A 31 5.75 -15.10 0.29
N GLY A 32 5.53 -16.42 0.26
CA GLY A 32 6.29 -17.32 -0.59
C GLY A 32 6.19 -17.00 -2.08
N TRP A 33 5.03 -16.52 -2.56
CA TRP A 33 4.90 -16.02 -3.94
C TRP A 33 5.59 -14.68 -4.15
N CYS A 34 5.54 -13.77 -3.17
CA CYS A 34 6.30 -12.51 -3.23
C CYS A 34 7.80 -12.81 -3.41
N ASP A 35 8.36 -13.74 -2.65
CA ASP A 35 9.77 -14.12 -2.77
C ASP A 35 10.03 -14.77 -4.14
N HIS A 36 9.23 -15.77 -4.52
CA HIS A 36 9.40 -16.49 -5.79
C HIS A 36 9.40 -15.58 -7.02
N PHE A 37 8.48 -14.62 -7.08
CA PHE A 37 8.37 -13.69 -8.21
C PHE A 37 9.23 -12.44 -8.04
N GLY A 38 9.59 -12.07 -6.82
CA GLY A 38 10.30 -10.85 -6.46
C GLY A 38 11.81 -10.98 -6.52
N ASP A 39 12.36 -12.11 -6.06
CA ASP A 39 13.81 -12.36 -5.99
C ASP A 39 14.54 -12.20 -7.33
N PRO A 40 13.99 -12.64 -8.48
CA PRO A 40 14.64 -12.45 -9.77
C PRO A 40 14.63 -10.99 -10.26
N LEU A 41 13.80 -10.12 -9.67
CA LEU A 41 13.65 -8.75 -10.15
C LEU A 41 14.80 -7.86 -9.66
N PRO A 42 15.29 -6.94 -10.51
CA PRO A 42 16.25 -5.94 -10.07
C PRO A 42 15.67 -5.05 -8.97
N LYS A 43 16.55 -4.64 -8.05
CA LYS A 43 16.21 -3.70 -6.96
C LYS A 43 15.58 -2.43 -7.51
N LEU A 44 14.42 -2.08 -6.99
CA LEU A 44 13.68 -0.90 -7.38
C LEU A 44 14.30 0.37 -6.75
N ARG A 45 14.55 1.40 -7.55
CA ARG A 45 15.25 2.63 -7.12
C ARG A 45 14.36 3.87 -7.06
N SER A 46 13.16 3.80 -7.60
CA SER A 46 12.13 4.85 -7.54
C SER A 46 10.74 4.21 -7.72
N PHE A 47 9.67 4.98 -7.53
CA PHE A 47 8.33 4.49 -7.84
C PHE A 47 8.17 4.20 -9.33
N ILE A 48 7.40 3.16 -9.64
CA ILE A 48 7.00 2.84 -11.01
C ILE A 48 5.69 3.58 -11.31
N LEU A 49 5.63 4.26 -12.45
CA LEU A 49 4.39 4.81 -12.96
C LEU A 49 3.50 3.67 -13.49
N PRO A 50 2.23 3.55 -13.05
CA PRO A 50 1.36 2.46 -13.48
C PRO A 50 1.14 2.49 -15.00
N GLY A 51 1.41 1.38 -15.69
CA GLY A 51 1.26 1.28 -17.13
C GLY A 51 1.93 0.04 -17.72
N GLY A 52 2.32 0.13 -18.99
CA GLY A 52 2.95 -0.95 -19.74
C GLY A 52 1.93 -1.80 -20.51
N THR A 53 1.96 -3.10 -20.30
CA THR A 53 1.04 -4.06 -20.93
C THR A 53 -0.37 -3.98 -20.35
N PRO A 54 -1.42 -4.40 -21.10
CA PRO A 54 -2.77 -4.51 -20.55
C PRO A 54 -2.85 -5.35 -19.28
N ALA A 55 -2.08 -6.45 -19.20
CA ALA A 55 -2.01 -7.29 -18.02
C ALA A 55 -1.48 -6.53 -16.79
N ALA A 56 -0.37 -5.80 -16.94
CA ALA A 56 0.16 -4.99 -15.84
C ALA A 56 -0.78 -3.85 -15.44
N ALA A 57 -1.46 -3.22 -16.40
CA ALA A 57 -2.45 -2.19 -16.11
C ALA A 57 -3.59 -2.73 -15.24
N TYR A 58 -4.14 -3.90 -15.57
CA TYR A 58 -5.17 -4.54 -14.75
C TYR A 58 -4.66 -4.98 -13.38
N LEU A 59 -3.42 -5.47 -13.28
CA LEU A 59 -2.82 -5.79 -11.99
C LEU A 59 -2.60 -4.54 -11.12
N HIS A 60 -2.22 -3.41 -11.71
CA HIS A 60 -2.14 -2.14 -11.00
C HIS A 60 -3.52 -1.67 -10.51
N ILE A 61 -4.58 -1.82 -11.31
CA ILE A 61 -5.96 -1.55 -10.89
C ILE A 61 -6.32 -2.46 -9.71
N ALA A 62 -6.14 -3.77 -9.84
CA ALA A 62 -6.41 -4.73 -8.78
C ALA A 62 -5.66 -4.36 -7.49
N ARG A 63 -4.37 -4.02 -7.59
CA ARG A 63 -3.55 -3.57 -6.46
C ARG A 63 -4.17 -2.36 -5.76
N THR A 64 -4.58 -1.33 -6.51
CA THR A 64 -5.19 -0.13 -5.90
C THR A 64 -6.54 -0.41 -5.26
N VAL A 65 -7.34 -1.32 -5.83
CA VAL A 65 -8.60 -1.79 -5.25
C VAL A 65 -8.34 -2.58 -3.96
N THR A 66 -7.37 -3.49 -3.95
CA THR A 66 -6.96 -4.23 -2.75
C THR A 66 -6.52 -3.29 -1.63
N ARG A 67 -5.70 -2.28 -1.94
CA ARG A 67 -5.30 -1.26 -0.94
C ARG A 67 -6.47 -0.43 -0.43
N ARG A 68 -7.50 -0.20 -1.26
CA ARG A 68 -8.74 0.46 -0.81
C ARG A 68 -9.52 -0.45 0.13
N ALA A 69 -9.65 -1.73 -0.19
CA ALA A 69 -10.28 -2.72 0.71
C ALA A 69 -9.52 -2.81 2.05
N GLU A 70 -8.19 -2.81 2.04
CA GLU A 70 -7.36 -2.79 3.26
C GLU A 70 -7.70 -1.58 4.16
N ARG A 71 -7.79 -0.37 3.59
CA ARG A 71 -8.18 0.83 4.34
C ARG A 71 -9.60 0.72 4.90
N SER A 72 -10.55 0.22 4.12
CA SER A 72 -11.92 0.00 4.61
C SER A 72 -11.97 -1.03 5.74
N ALA A 73 -11.16 -2.08 5.68
CA ALA A 73 -11.05 -3.06 6.76
C ALA A 73 -10.47 -2.44 8.05
N TRP A 74 -9.44 -1.59 7.93
CA TRP A 74 -8.92 -0.83 9.07
C TRP A 74 -9.94 0.17 9.65
N GLN A 75 -10.75 0.82 8.81
CA GLN A 75 -11.85 1.66 9.29
C GLN A 75 -12.88 0.84 10.06
N ALA A 76 -13.24 -0.35 9.57
CA ALA A 76 -14.12 -1.25 10.28
C ALA A 76 -13.51 -1.71 11.62
N VAL A 77 -12.21 -2.00 11.69
CA VAL A 77 -11.52 -2.25 12.97
C VAL A 77 -11.65 -1.07 13.93
N GLY A 78 -11.53 0.17 13.44
CA GLY A 78 -11.71 1.35 14.29
C GLY A 78 -13.11 1.49 14.89
N ILE A 79 -14.13 0.89 14.26
CA ILE A 79 -15.53 0.95 14.70
C ILE A 79 -15.90 -0.25 15.57
N TYR A 80 -15.51 -1.46 15.15
CA TYR A 80 -15.94 -2.73 15.74
C TYR A 80 -14.88 -3.40 16.61
N GLY A 81 -13.64 -2.91 16.59
CA GLY A 81 -12.51 -3.50 17.28
C GLY A 81 -12.02 -4.81 16.66
N THR A 82 -11.22 -5.53 17.43
CA THR A 82 -10.62 -6.83 17.06
C THR A 82 -10.87 -7.91 18.12
N ASP A 83 -11.63 -7.58 19.16
CA ASP A 83 -11.91 -8.49 20.26
C ASP A 83 -13.02 -9.47 19.88
N GLU A 84 -13.00 -10.65 20.50
CA GLU A 84 -14.10 -11.60 20.35
C GLU A 84 -15.40 -11.05 20.97
N ALA A 85 -16.53 -11.55 20.49
CA ALA A 85 -17.84 -11.22 21.05
C ALA A 85 -17.89 -11.57 22.54
N GLY A 86 -18.49 -10.67 23.31
CA GLY A 86 -18.61 -10.77 24.75
C GLY A 86 -19.76 -9.90 25.28
N PRO A 87 -19.91 -9.75 26.60
CA PRO A 87 -21.06 -9.06 27.20
C PRO A 87 -21.25 -7.61 26.73
N ALA A 88 -20.17 -6.94 26.33
CA ALA A 88 -20.16 -5.53 25.91
C ALA A 88 -19.77 -5.32 24.42
N SER A 89 -19.52 -6.39 23.67
CA SER A 89 -19.06 -6.32 22.28
C SER A 89 -19.73 -7.39 21.42
N SER A 90 -20.20 -7.01 20.23
CA SER A 90 -20.73 -7.95 19.24
C SER A 90 -19.64 -8.77 18.53
N GLY A 91 -18.36 -8.55 18.86
CA GLY A 91 -17.22 -9.13 18.17
C GLY A 91 -16.69 -8.22 17.07
N GLY A 92 -15.37 -8.21 16.93
CA GLY A 92 -14.63 -7.40 15.99
C GLY A 92 -14.18 -8.18 14.74
N LEU A 93 -13.17 -7.63 14.07
CA LEU A 93 -12.61 -8.17 12.83
C LEU A 93 -11.31 -8.94 13.07
N SER A 94 -11.07 -9.96 12.23
CA SER A 94 -9.81 -10.70 12.18
C SER A 94 -8.66 -9.84 11.64
N LEU A 95 -7.55 -9.76 12.39
CA LEU A 95 -6.33 -9.09 11.92
C LEU A 95 -5.62 -9.86 10.79
N LEU A 96 -5.81 -11.18 10.69
CA LEU A 96 -5.25 -11.99 9.61
C LEU A 96 -5.87 -11.64 8.26
N ALA A 97 -7.17 -11.37 8.23
CA ALA A 97 -7.87 -10.88 7.04
C ALA A 97 -7.25 -9.58 6.49
N ILE A 98 -6.87 -8.66 7.38
CA ILE A 98 -6.27 -7.38 7.01
C ILE A 98 -4.82 -7.58 6.54
N ARG A 99 -4.06 -8.44 7.23
CA ARG A 99 -2.69 -8.80 6.82
C ARG A 99 -2.66 -9.45 5.43
N TYR A 100 -3.65 -10.29 5.13
CA TYR A 100 -3.82 -10.87 3.80
C TYR A 100 -4.01 -9.80 2.72
N LEU A 101 -4.86 -8.80 2.95
CA LEU A 101 -5.04 -7.67 2.01
C LEU A 101 -3.74 -6.89 1.79
N ASN A 102 -2.97 -6.65 2.86
CA ASN A 102 -1.69 -5.98 2.79
C ASN A 102 -0.71 -6.75 1.88
N ARG A 103 -0.49 -8.04 2.15
CA ARG A 103 0.42 -8.90 1.38
C ARG A 103 -0.04 -9.15 -0.05
N LEU A 104 -1.35 -9.27 -0.27
CA LEU A 104 -1.90 -9.38 -1.61
C LEU A 104 -1.56 -8.14 -2.45
N SER A 105 -1.55 -6.95 -1.85
CA SER A 105 -1.18 -5.73 -2.56
C SER A 105 0.31 -5.69 -2.96
N ASP A 106 1.18 -6.31 -2.17
CA ASP A 106 2.61 -6.45 -2.50
C ASP A 106 2.79 -7.44 -3.65
N LEU A 107 2.15 -8.61 -3.57
CA LEU A 107 2.22 -9.62 -4.63
C LEU A 107 1.70 -9.05 -5.96
N LEU A 108 0.57 -8.34 -5.94
CA LEU A 108 0.04 -7.69 -7.15
C LEU A 108 1.02 -6.67 -7.74
N PHE A 109 1.80 -5.96 -6.91
CA PHE A 109 2.87 -5.07 -7.39
C PHE A 109 4.04 -5.85 -7.99
N ILE A 110 4.47 -6.93 -7.36
CA ILE A 110 5.55 -7.77 -7.89
C ILE A 110 5.14 -8.35 -9.25
N LEU A 111 3.92 -8.85 -9.36
CA LEU A 111 3.40 -9.39 -10.62
C LEU A 111 3.30 -8.35 -11.72
N THR A 112 3.02 -7.07 -11.42
CA THR A 112 3.04 -6.02 -12.47
C THR A 112 4.42 -5.90 -13.10
N ARG A 113 5.48 -6.02 -12.31
CA ARG A 113 6.87 -5.96 -12.78
C ARG A 113 7.26 -7.19 -13.59
N VAL A 114 6.83 -8.38 -13.13
CA VAL A 114 7.07 -9.64 -13.84
C VAL A 114 6.46 -9.61 -15.24
N VAL A 115 5.18 -9.22 -15.36
CA VAL A 115 4.48 -9.29 -16.67
C VAL A 115 4.88 -8.17 -17.64
N ASN A 116 5.30 -7.00 -17.13
CA ASN A 116 5.82 -5.93 -18.00
C ASN A 116 7.25 -6.19 -18.46
N GLY A 117 8.01 -6.98 -17.71
CA GLY A 117 9.47 -7.00 -17.80
C GLY A 117 10.08 -5.68 -17.31
N THR A 118 11.23 -5.75 -16.66
CA THR A 118 11.79 -4.58 -15.96
C THR A 118 12.40 -3.54 -16.90
N SER A 119 12.68 -3.89 -18.17
CA SER A 119 13.22 -2.96 -19.16
C SER A 119 12.21 -1.91 -19.64
N SER A 120 10.92 -2.14 -19.43
CA SER A 120 9.84 -1.23 -19.84
C SER A 120 9.29 -0.38 -18.69
N GLU A 121 9.86 -0.50 -17.48
CA GLU A 121 9.42 0.23 -16.29
C GLU A 121 9.71 1.73 -16.42
N VAL A 122 8.66 2.54 -16.40
CA VAL A 122 8.79 4.00 -16.32
C VAL A 122 8.93 4.41 -14.87
N LEU A 123 10.12 4.88 -14.50
CA LEU A 123 10.41 5.33 -13.14
C LEU A 123 9.99 6.80 -12.95
N TRP A 124 9.37 7.08 -11.81
CA TRP A 124 9.03 8.43 -11.39
C TRP A 124 10.28 9.24 -11.08
N THR A 125 10.33 10.48 -11.59
CA THR A 125 11.38 11.46 -11.28
C THR A 125 10.82 12.54 -10.35
N PRO A 126 11.26 12.60 -9.07
CA PRO A 126 10.77 13.58 -8.11
C PRO A 126 11.01 15.02 -8.59
N GLY A 127 9.94 15.80 -8.78
CA GLY A 127 10.05 17.21 -9.15
C GLY A 127 10.65 17.49 -10.53
N GLY A 128 10.64 16.52 -11.45
CA GLY A 128 11.38 16.58 -12.73
C GLY A 128 11.28 17.91 -13.50
N GLU A 129 10.07 18.35 -13.86
CA GLU A 129 9.88 19.57 -14.64
C GLU A 129 9.88 20.87 -13.81
N ARG A 130 10.18 20.80 -12.51
CA ARG A 130 10.26 22.03 -11.70
C ARG A 130 11.59 22.72 -12.01
N PRO A 131 11.58 24.01 -12.41
CA PRO A 131 12.80 24.80 -12.45
C PRO A 131 13.47 24.70 -11.08
N ARG A 132 14.76 24.31 -11.03
CA ARG A 132 15.51 24.48 -9.79
C ARG A 132 15.51 25.97 -9.48
N PRO A 133 15.16 26.39 -8.26
CA PRO A 133 15.38 27.77 -7.88
C PRO A 133 16.88 28.05 -8.07
N ASP A 134 17.19 29.07 -8.88
CA ASP A 134 18.57 29.49 -9.08
C ASP A 134 19.22 29.67 -7.72
N LYS A 135 20.41 29.09 -7.55
CA LYS A 135 21.27 29.45 -6.41
C LYS A 135 21.52 30.94 -6.56
N LYS A 136 20.77 31.77 -5.83
CA LYS A 136 20.92 33.23 -5.86
C LYS A 136 22.40 33.56 -5.77
N THR A 137 22.92 34.15 -6.84
CA THR A 137 24.16 34.93 -6.87
C THR A 137 24.17 35.84 -5.63
N PRO A 138 25.28 35.98 -4.90
CA PRO A 138 25.35 36.89 -3.78
C PRO A 138 24.87 38.27 -4.22
N THR A 139 23.78 38.74 -3.63
CA THR A 139 23.27 40.10 -3.84
C THR A 139 24.38 41.06 -3.47
N ALA A 140 24.81 41.88 -4.44
CA ALA A 140 25.76 42.95 -4.21
C ALA A 140 25.25 43.87 -3.09
N ASP A 141 26.18 44.25 -2.19
CA ASP A 141 25.94 45.15 -1.08
C ASP A 141 25.19 46.40 -1.51
N HIS A 142 24.12 46.71 -0.78
CA HIS A 142 23.46 48.01 -0.85
C HIS A 142 24.40 49.04 -0.22
N PRO A 143 24.85 50.09 -0.92
CA PRO A 143 25.61 51.14 -0.27
C PRO A 143 24.71 51.85 0.73
N ALA A 144 25.21 51.99 1.97
CA ALA A 144 24.53 52.69 3.04
C ALA A 144 24.22 54.13 2.65
N ASP A 145 22.97 54.53 2.82
CA ASP A 145 22.45 55.88 2.62
C ASP A 145 22.92 56.77 3.80
N GLU A 146 24.18 57.21 3.76
CA GLU A 146 24.70 58.28 4.62
C GLU A 146 24.34 59.65 4.04
N ASP A 147 23.06 60.03 4.03
CA ASP A 147 22.70 61.46 4.10
C ASP A 147 21.21 61.68 4.41
N ARG A 148 20.84 61.69 5.69
CA ARG A 148 19.62 62.38 6.17
C ARG A 148 19.59 62.43 7.70
N LEU A 149 20.07 63.55 8.24
CA LEU A 149 19.40 64.39 9.25
C LEU A 149 20.37 65.49 9.69
N ARG A 150 20.38 66.58 8.92
CA ARG A 150 20.39 67.93 9.48
C ARG A 150 18.95 68.34 9.75
#